data_AF-A0A0S2M6G4-F1
#
_entry.id   AF-A0A0S2M6G4-F1
#
_cell.length_a   1.000
_cell.length_b   1.000
_cell.length_c   1.000
_cell.angle_alpha   90.00
_cell.angle_beta   90.00
_cell.angle_gamma   90.00
#
_symmetry.space_group_name_H-M   'P 1'
#
loop_
_entity.id
_entity.type
_entity.pdbx_description
1 polymer ?
#
loop_
_entity_poly.entity_id
_entity_poly.type
_entity_poly.pdbx_seq_one_letter_code
_entity_poly.pdbx_strand_id
1 'polypeptide(L)'
;MMKFIFMLMMMIPLSFLKDKFWLNQYFYFIMSFIFMINMKFSYQVESVSYLFMCDLLSYVMIMLSFWICSLMILASAKFYIYKNYYNLFLFMLLLLLFSLVLTFSTMNLFIFYLFFEMSLIPTLILIIGWGYQPERIQAGSYLLFYTLFASLPMMIFMFYYYNKNLSLMFFLMNSNLYSYMMFLFMNMVFLVKMPMYFVHLWLPKAHVEAPVSGSMILAGIMLKLGGYGMLRLINIFNFINNSFNFIIISISLFGGMIVSLVCLRQSDMKSLIAYSSVSHMGLVLAGLMTLNSWGLYGSLGMMVAHGLCSSGLFCLANICYERLGSRSLYLNKGMINLMPSLSLWWFLLCSSNMAAPPSFNLLGEIMLINSLISWSYLTMFMLSFISFFSAVYSLYLYAYSQHGMIYSGLYSFYSGNNREFLLLMLHWLPLNLLILKSEMFFMWV
;
A
#
# COMPACT_ATOMS: atom_id res chain seq x y z
N MET A 1 -17.63 -12.79 -8.23
CA MET A 1 -17.59 -11.45 -7.60
C MET A 1 -18.89 -10.90 -7.03
N MET A 2 -20.03 -10.98 -7.73
CA MET A 2 -21.28 -10.33 -7.29
C MET A 2 -21.74 -10.66 -5.86
N LYS A 3 -21.52 -11.91 -5.40
CA LYS A 3 -21.84 -12.32 -4.01
C LYS A 3 -21.17 -11.41 -2.96
N PHE A 4 -19.89 -11.08 -3.17
CA PHE A 4 -19.13 -10.21 -2.26
C PHE A 4 -19.57 -8.75 -2.35
N ILE A 5 -19.87 -8.25 -3.55
CA ILE A 5 -20.38 -6.89 -3.75
C ILE A 5 -21.73 -6.72 -3.04
N PHE A 6 -22.64 -7.68 -3.17
CA PHE A 6 -23.93 -7.65 -2.49
C PHE A 6 -23.76 -7.71 -0.96
N MET A 7 -22.87 -8.57 -0.47
CA MET A 7 -22.59 -8.66 0.97
C MET A 7 -22.02 -7.34 1.51
N LEU A 8 -21.19 -6.61 0.74
CA LEU A 8 -20.71 -5.27 1.12
C LEU A 8 -21.84 -4.23 1.16
N MET A 9 -22.75 -4.23 0.18
CA MET A 9 -23.90 -3.33 0.20
C MET A 9 -24.80 -3.58 1.42
N MET A 10 -25.00 -4.84 1.80
CA MET A 10 -25.81 -5.20 2.97
C MET A 10 -25.16 -4.81 4.31
N MET A 11 -23.87 -4.49 4.34
CA MET A 11 -23.20 -3.97 5.54
C MET A 11 -23.42 -2.47 5.77
N ILE A 12 -23.95 -1.72 4.80
CA ILE A 12 -24.25 -0.28 4.95
C ILE A 12 -25.16 0.00 6.17
N PRO A 13 -26.36 -0.62 6.30
CA PRO A 13 -27.23 -0.35 7.44
C PRO A 13 -26.59 -0.75 8.78
N LEU A 14 -25.71 -1.76 8.77
CA LEU A 14 -24.99 -2.22 9.95
C LEU A 14 -24.08 -1.14 10.54
N SER A 15 -23.46 -0.33 9.68
CA SER A 15 -22.54 0.75 10.10
C SER A 15 -23.20 1.89 10.89
N PHE A 16 -24.51 2.06 10.76
CA PHE A 16 -25.27 3.12 11.47
C PHE A 16 -25.94 2.63 12.75
N LEU A 17 -25.95 1.32 13.01
CA LEU A 17 -26.56 0.75 14.20
C LEU A 17 -25.68 1.02 15.42
N LYS A 18 -26.33 1.43 16.53
CA LYS A 18 -25.65 1.75 17.80
C LYS A 18 -24.83 0.57 18.29
N ASP A 19 -23.61 0.85 18.74
CA ASP A 19 -22.66 -0.08 19.39
C ASP A 19 -22.21 -1.29 18.56
N LYS A 20 -22.36 -1.27 17.23
CA LYS A 20 -21.94 -2.38 16.34
C LYS A 20 -20.51 -2.31 15.81
N PHE A 21 -19.61 -1.57 16.48
CA PHE A 21 -18.22 -1.38 16.01
C PHE A 21 -17.47 -2.69 15.80
N TRP A 22 -17.43 -3.56 16.81
CA TRP A 22 -16.76 -4.86 16.75
C TRP A 22 -17.47 -5.84 15.80
N LEU A 23 -18.79 -5.70 15.68
CA LEU A 23 -19.59 -6.57 14.83
C LEU A 23 -19.30 -6.30 13.33
N ASN A 24 -19.05 -5.04 12.94
CA ASN A 24 -18.54 -4.72 11.60
C ASN A 24 -17.18 -5.39 11.32
N GLN A 25 -16.29 -5.38 12.31
CA GLN A 25 -14.97 -5.99 12.18
C GLN A 25 -15.08 -7.51 11.94
N TYR A 26 -15.92 -8.20 12.71
CA TYR A 26 -16.12 -9.64 12.54
C TYR A 26 -16.65 -9.98 11.14
N PHE A 27 -17.56 -9.17 10.60
CA PHE A 27 -18.02 -9.38 9.22
C PHE A 27 -16.92 -9.17 8.18
N TYR A 28 -16.02 -8.19 8.35
CA TYR A 28 -14.86 -8.05 7.44
C TYR A 28 -13.91 -9.25 7.52
N PHE A 29 -13.69 -9.83 8.70
CA PHE A 29 -12.91 -11.06 8.80
C PHE A 29 -13.62 -12.24 8.13
N ILE A 30 -14.92 -12.43 8.39
CA ILE A 30 -15.72 -13.48 7.74
C ILE A 30 -15.65 -13.35 6.22
N MET A 31 -15.76 -12.12 5.68
CA MET A 31 -15.58 -11.84 4.26
C MET A 31 -14.22 -12.29 3.73
N SER A 32 -13.15 -11.94 4.45
CA SER A 32 -11.79 -12.33 4.03
C SER A 32 -11.62 -13.85 4.01
N PHE A 33 -12.14 -14.58 5.01
CA PHE A 33 -12.06 -16.04 5.05
C PHE A 33 -12.91 -16.70 3.95
N ILE A 34 -14.12 -16.21 3.70
CA ILE A 34 -14.96 -16.70 2.60
C ILE A 34 -14.28 -16.42 1.25
N PHE A 35 -13.62 -15.28 1.09
CA PHE A 35 -12.89 -14.95 -0.14
C PHE A 35 -11.66 -15.86 -0.32
N MET A 36 -10.95 -16.22 0.77
CA MET A 36 -9.89 -17.23 0.71
C MET A 36 -10.37 -18.61 0.28
N ILE A 37 -11.51 -19.07 0.80
CA ILE A 37 -12.05 -20.39 0.45
C ILE A 37 -12.50 -20.46 -1.01
N ASN A 38 -13.00 -19.35 -1.56
CA ASN A 38 -13.46 -19.28 -2.94
C ASN A 38 -12.32 -19.21 -3.97
N MET A 39 -11.06 -19.30 -3.54
CA MET A 39 -9.95 -19.33 -4.47
C MET A 39 -9.88 -20.57 -5.30
N LYS A 40 -9.59 -20.37 -6.58
CA LYS A 40 -8.92 -21.39 -7.36
C LYS A 40 -7.63 -20.77 -7.89
N PHE A 41 -6.54 -21.51 -7.70
CA PHE A 41 -5.20 -21.09 -8.08
C PHE A 41 -4.93 -21.47 -9.53
N SER A 42 -5.70 -20.87 -10.45
CA SER A 42 -5.45 -21.03 -11.88
C SER A 42 -4.93 -19.72 -12.48
N TYR A 43 -4.17 -19.85 -13.57
CA TYR A 43 -3.73 -18.72 -14.39
C TYR A 43 -4.89 -18.04 -15.14
N GLN A 44 -6.03 -18.72 -15.22
CA GLN A 44 -7.14 -18.25 -16.03
C GLN A 44 -7.97 -17.22 -15.28
N VAL A 45 -8.63 -16.40 -16.10
CA VAL A 45 -9.68 -15.49 -15.69
C VAL A 45 -10.81 -16.25 -15.00
N GLU A 46 -11.07 -15.94 -13.74
CA GLU A 46 -12.13 -16.60 -12.98
C GLU A 46 -13.24 -15.66 -12.52
N SER A 47 -14.38 -16.28 -12.23
CA SER A 47 -15.56 -15.65 -11.64
C SER A 47 -16.11 -14.44 -12.41
N VAL A 48 -16.03 -14.52 -13.75
CA VAL A 48 -16.58 -13.52 -14.66
C VAL A 48 -18.07 -13.33 -14.42
N SER A 49 -18.48 -12.09 -14.17
CA SER A 49 -19.88 -11.71 -14.06
C SER A 49 -20.05 -10.29 -14.59
N TYR A 50 -20.82 -10.13 -15.67
CA TYR A 50 -21.02 -8.86 -16.38
C TYR A 50 -19.71 -8.10 -16.65
N LEU A 51 -19.39 -7.14 -15.80
CA LEU A 51 -18.24 -6.23 -15.91
C LEU A 51 -17.11 -6.56 -14.93
N PHE A 52 -17.29 -7.60 -14.11
CA PHE A 52 -16.38 -7.98 -13.04
C PHE A 52 -15.72 -9.33 -13.31
N MET A 53 -14.55 -9.48 -12.71
CA MET A 53 -13.59 -10.53 -12.93
C MET A 53 -12.70 -10.67 -11.69
N CYS A 54 -12.14 -11.86 -11.46
CA CYS A 54 -10.82 -11.89 -10.86
C CYS A 54 -9.89 -12.95 -11.45
N ASP A 55 -8.72 -12.46 -11.87
CA ASP A 55 -7.47 -13.20 -11.97
C ASP A 55 -6.78 -13.30 -10.61
N LEU A 56 -5.70 -14.08 -10.56
CA LEU A 56 -4.77 -14.14 -9.45
C LEU A 56 -4.29 -12.75 -8.98
N LEU A 57 -3.88 -11.87 -9.91
CA LEU A 57 -3.45 -10.49 -9.62
C LEU A 57 -4.53 -9.72 -8.83
N SER A 58 -5.74 -9.68 -9.38
CA SER A 58 -6.87 -9.00 -8.74
C SER A 58 -7.28 -9.67 -7.44
N TYR A 59 -7.24 -10.99 -7.37
CA TYR A 59 -7.57 -11.73 -6.16
C TYR A 59 -6.64 -11.34 -5.00
N VAL A 60 -5.33 -11.35 -5.24
CA VAL A 60 -4.32 -11.03 -4.21
C VAL A 60 -4.54 -9.61 -3.67
N MET A 61 -4.82 -8.65 -4.55
CA MET A 61 -5.09 -7.27 -4.15
C MET A 61 -6.42 -7.12 -3.39
N ILE A 62 -7.46 -7.86 -3.80
CA ILE A 62 -8.76 -7.85 -3.11
C ILE A 62 -8.64 -8.49 -1.72
N MET A 63 -7.90 -9.59 -1.59
CA MET A 63 -7.60 -10.22 -0.30
C MET A 63 -6.89 -9.25 0.63
N LEU A 64 -5.84 -8.59 0.14
CA LEU A 64 -5.13 -7.57 0.90
C LEU A 64 -6.07 -6.45 1.34
N SER A 65 -7.02 -6.06 0.48
CA SER A 65 -8.00 -5.01 0.80
C SER A 65 -8.96 -5.40 1.92
N PHE A 66 -9.52 -6.61 1.91
CA PHE A 66 -10.36 -7.09 3.00
C PHE A 66 -9.58 -7.18 4.31
N TRP A 67 -8.35 -7.70 4.25
CA TRP A 67 -7.51 -7.91 5.42
C TRP A 67 -7.06 -6.60 6.08
N ILE A 68 -6.57 -5.64 5.30
CA ILE A 68 -6.14 -4.35 5.86
C ILE A 68 -7.36 -3.56 6.37
N CYS A 69 -8.51 -3.62 5.69
CA CYS A 69 -9.73 -2.96 6.17
C CYS A 69 -10.24 -3.49 7.51
N SER A 70 -10.12 -4.79 7.77
CA SER A 70 -10.45 -5.35 9.10
C SER A 70 -9.45 -4.89 10.17
N LEU A 71 -8.16 -4.83 9.84
CA LEU A 71 -7.10 -4.36 10.74
C LEU A 71 -7.21 -2.86 11.07
N MET A 72 -7.72 -2.05 10.14
CA MET A 72 -7.96 -0.63 10.41
C MET A 72 -8.98 -0.42 11.52
N ILE A 73 -10.07 -1.21 11.54
CA ILE A 73 -11.08 -1.12 12.61
C ILE A 73 -10.45 -1.51 13.96
N LEU A 74 -9.63 -2.57 13.98
CA LEU A 74 -8.88 -2.97 15.17
C LEU A 74 -7.98 -1.85 15.68
N ALA A 75 -7.24 -1.19 14.79
CA ALA A 75 -6.33 -0.10 15.13
C ALA A 75 -7.08 1.09 15.76
N SER A 76 -8.24 1.41 15.21
CA SER A 76 -8.98 2.63 15.50
C SER A 76 -9.96 2.53 16.67
N ALA A 77 -9.81 1.56 17.58
CA ALA A 77 -10.72 1.42 18.73
C ALA A 77 -10.73 2.66 19.66
N LYS A 78 -9.69 3.50 19.59
CA LYS A 78 -9.65 4.80 20.28
C LYS A 78 -10.89 5.65 19.92
N PHE A 79 -11.31 5.67 18.65
CA PHE A 79 -12.50 6.43 18.24
C PHE A 79 -13.80 5.88 18.81
N TYR A 80 -13.87 4.56 19.02
CA TYR A 80 -15.00 3.92 19.67
C TYR A 80 -15.06 4.32 21.16
N ILE A 81 -13.92 4.26 21.86
CA ILE A 81 -13.83 4.61 23.29
C ILE A 81 -14.22 6.08 23.53
N TYR A 82 -13.71 7.02 22.73
CA TYR A 82 -14.04 8.44 22.85
C TYR A 82 -15.38 8.84 22.21
N LYS A 83 -16.11 7.90 21.58
CA LYS A 83 -17.37 8.14 20.85
C LYS A 83 -17.28 9.23 19.76
N ASN A 84 -16.10 9.37 19.12
CA ASN A 84 -15.86 10.37 18.07
C ASN A 84 -16.43 9.90 16.72
N TYR A 85 -17.70 10.19 16.46
CA TYR A 85 -18.39 9.93 15.17
C TYR A 85 -18.06 8.54 14.56
N TYR A 86 -18.04 7.50 15.39
CA TYR A 86 -17.56 6.18 14.99
C TYR A 86 -18.43 5.53 13.89
N ASN A 87 -19.74 5.84 13.83
CA ASN A 87 -20.63 5.37 12.76
C ASN A 87 -20.21 5.91 11.39
N LEU A 88 -19.92 7.22 11.30
CA LEU A 88 -19.45 7.83 10.05
C LEU A 88 -18.08 7.28 9.66
N PHE A 89 -17.20 7.04 10.63
CA PHE A 89 -15.90 6.41 10.38
C PHE A 89 -16.05 5.02 9.76
N LEU A 90 -16.91 4.17 10.34
CA LEU A 90 -17.18 2.83 9.82
C LEU A 90 -17.80 2.87 8.42
N PHE A 91 -18.70 3.82 8.17
CA PHE A 91 -19.29 4.03 6.84
C PHE A 91 -18.24 4.47 5.81
N MET A 92 -17.33 5.38 6.16
CA MET A 92 -16.23 5.78 5.27
C MET A 92 -15.26 4.64 4.97
N LEU A 93 -14.95 3.80 5.97
CA LEU A 93 -14.16 2.57 5.75
C LEU A 93 -14.88 1.58 4.83
N LEU A 94 -16.21 1.44 4.96
CA LEU A 94 -17.00 0.57 4.09
C LEU A 94 -17.05 1.09 2.65
N LEU A 95 -17.27 2.40 2.45
CA LEU A 95 -17.23 3.02 1.13
C LEU A 95 -15.85 2.86 0.47
N LEU A 96 -14.79 2.99 1.27
CA LEU A 96 -13.43 2.77 0.79
C LEU A 96 -13.21 1.32 0.36
N LEU A 97 -13.57 0.35 1.21
CA LEU A 97 -13.49 -1.07 0.86
C LEU A 97 -14.31 -1.40 -0.39
N PHE A 98 -15.53 -0.86 -0.50
CA PHE A 98 -16.38 -1.03 -1.66
C PHE A 98 -15.71 -0.50 -2.93
N SER A 99 -15.18 0.73 -2.90
CA SER A 99 -14.45 1.29 -4.04
C SER A 99 -13.24 0.44 -4.44
N LEU A 100 -12.46 -0.04 -3.47
CA LEU A 100 -11.26 -0.84 -3.71
C LEU A 100 -11.58 -2.21 -4.32
N VAL A 101 -12.57 -2.92 -3.79
CA VAL A 101 -13.00 -4.21 -4.35
C VAL A 101 -13.47 -4.06 -5.78
N LEU A 102 -14.16 -2.95 -6.11
CA LEU A 102 -14.56 -2.66 -7.47
C LEU A 102 -13.36 -2.32 -8.35
N THR A 103 -12.41 -1.49 -7.92
CA THR A 103 -11.21 -1.20 -8.72
C THR A 103 -10.44 -2.44 -9.15
N PHE A 104 -10.22 -3.39 -8.24
CA PHE A 104 -9.43 -4.57 -8.56
C PHE A 104 -10.23 -5.61 -9.35
N SER A 105 -11.56 -5.59 -9.30
CA SER A 105 -12.39 -6.60 -9.99
C SER A 105 -12.90 -6.17 -11.35
N THR A 106 -12.73 -4.92 -11.78
CA THR A 106 -13.29 -4.44 -13.05
C THR A 106 -12.55 -4.96 -14.27
N MET A 107 -13.31 -5.35 -15.30
CA MET A 107 -12.79 -5.71 -16.64
C MET A 107 -12.59 -4.50 -17.55
N ASN A 108 -13.31 -3.41 -17.30
CA ASN A 108 -13.36 -2.25 -18.18
C ASN A 108 -12.50 -1.11 -17.63
N LEU A 109 -11.64 -0.54 -18.47
CA LEU A 109 -10.72 0.56 -18.12
C LEU A 109 -11.45 1.80 -17.58
N PHE A 110 -12.57 2.19 -18.19
CA PHE A 110 -13.32 3.36 -17.74
C PHE A 110 -13.92 3.16 -16.34
N ILE A 111 -14.45 1.97 -16.07
CA ILE A 111 -15.01 1.64 -14.77
C ILE A 111 -13.90 1.52 -13.72
N PHE A 112 -12.75 0.95 -14.10
CA PHE A 112 -11.54 0.96 -13.30
C PHE A 112 -11.17 2.40 -12.88
N TYR A 113 -11.09 3.33 -13.83
CA TYR A 113 -10.79 4.74 -13.58
C TYR A 113 -11.82 5.39 -12.63
N LEU A 114 -13.12 5.18 -12.85
CA LEU A 114 -14.16 5.75 -11.99
C LEU A 114 -14.01 5.31 -10.53
N PHE A 115 -13.82 4.02 -10.28
CA PHE A 115 -13.63 3.54 -8.91
C PHE A 115 -12.26 3.89 -8.34
N PHE A 116 -11.25 4.03 -9.20
CA PHE A 116 -9.91 4.47 -8.82
C PHE A 116 -9.92 5.89 -8.27
N GLU A 117 -10.65 6.80 -8.91
CA GLU A 117 -10.86 8.17 -8.41
C GLU A 117 -11.83 8.19 -7.23
N MET A 118 -12.89 7.36 -7.24
CA MET A 118 -13.81 7.29 -6.11
C MET A 118 -13.10 6.90 -4.80
N SER A 119 -12.06 6.06 -4.85
CA SER A 119 -11.27 5.70 -3.65
C SER A 119 -10.60 6.91 -2.96
N LEU A 120 -10.38 8.02 -3.69
CA LEU A 120 -9.80 9.24 -3.13
C LEU A 120 -10.76 9.98 -2.20
N ILE A 121 -12.08 9.89 -2.44
CA ILE A 121 -13.07 10.64 -1.67
C ILE A 121 -13.13 10.12 -0.21
N PRO A 122 -13.32 8.82 0.07
CA PRO A 122 -13.30 8.31 1.44
C PRO A 122 -11.95 8.52 2.12
N THR A 123 -10.83 8.39 1.39
CA THR A 123 -9.49 8.59 1.99
C THR A 123 -9.26 10.04 2.40
N LEU A 124 -9.68 11.01 1.57
CA LEU A 124 -9.62 12.43 1.93
C LEU A 124 -10.47 12.74 3.16
N ILE A 125 -11.69 12.19 3.25
CA ILE A 125 -12.55 12.37 4.42
C ILE A 125 -11.91 11.75 5.67
N LEU A 126 -11.24 10.60 5.55
CA LEU A 126 -10.50 10.01 6.68
C LEU A 126 -9.37 10.92 7.19
N ILE A 127 -8.61 11.56 6.29
CA ILE A 127 -7.50 12.46 6.64
C ILE A 127 -8.02 13.75 7.28
N ILE A 128 -8.97 14.44 6.62
CA ILE A 128 -9.48 15.73 7.10
C ILE A 128 -10.35 15.57 8.34
N GLY A 129 -11.14 14.49 8.43
CA GLY A 129 -12.05 14.26 9.55
C GLY A 129 -11.32 13.88 10.83
N TRP A 130 -10.52 12.80 10.77
CA TRP A 130 -9.92 12.18 11.97
C TRP A 130 -8.40 12.39 12.11
N GLY A 131 -7.77 13.19 11.23
CA GLY A 131 -6.36 13.59 11.39
C GLY A 131 -6.14 14.48 12.62
N TYR A 132 -4.98 14.35 13.26
CA TYR A 132 -4.72 14.99 14.57
C TYR A 132 -4.29 16.46 14.49
N GLN A 133 -3.54 16.84 13.46
CA GLN A 133 -2.90 18.16 13.35
C GLN A 133 -3.64 19.11 12.40
N PRO A 134 -3.51 20.43 12.55
CA PRO A 134 -4.19 21.41 11.68
C PRO A 134 -3.71 21.34 10.22
N GLU A 135 -2.47 20.91 9.99
CA GLU A 135 -1.88 20.74 8.66
C GLU A 135 -2.67 19.74 7.79
N ARG A 136 -3.53 18.89 8.38
CA ARG A 136 -4.38 17.88 7.69
C ARG A 136 -5.15 18.41 6.48
N ILE A 137 -5.53 19.69 6.50
CA ILE A 137 -6.23 20.33 5.39
C ILE A 137 -5.28 20.53 4.21
N GLN A 138 -4.03 20.91 4.50
CA GLN A 138 -2.98 21.08 3.51
C GLN A 138 -2.51 19.73 2.93
N ALA A 139 -2.32 18.67 3.73
CA ALA A 139 -2.03 17.36 3.11
C ALA A 139 -3.23 16.79 2.34
N GLY A 140 -4.45 17.01 2.82
CA GLY A 140 -5.66 16.63 2.09
C GLY A 140 -5.74 17.30 0.72
N SER A 141 -5.41 18.60 0.63
CA SER A 141 -5.37 19.32 -0.65
C SER A 141 -4.21 18.86 -1.55
N TYR A 142 -3.02 18.58 -1.00
CA TYR A 142 -1.92 17.99 -1.77
C TYR A 142 -2.31 16.63 -2.37
N LEU A 143 -2.88 15.72 -1.57
CA LEU A 143 -3.30 14.41 -2.07
C LEU A 143 -4.29 14.56 -3.23
N LEU A 144 -5.31 15.42 -3.08
CA LEU A 144 -6.34 15.62 -4.09
C LEU A 144 -5.80 16.25 -5.38
N PHE A 145 -5.01 17.33 -5.30
CA PHE A 145 -4.55 18.03 -6.50
C PHE A 145 -3.50 17.25 -7.28
N TYR A 146 -2.59 16.55 -6.60
CA TYR A 146 -1.61 15.71 -7.27
C TYR A 146 -2.29 14.60 -8.08
N THR A 147 -3.30 13.94 -7.51
CA THR A 147 -3.99 12.84 -8.20
C THR A 147 -4.94 13.34 -9.27
N LEU A 148 -5.74 14.38 -9.02
CA LEU A 148 -6.69 14.90 -10.02
C LEU A 148 -6.00 15.49 -11.25
N PHE A 149 -4.88 16.20 -11.04
CA PHE A 149 -4.14 16.77 -12.16
C PHE A 149 -3.57 15.69 -13.08
N ALA A 150 -3.17 14.54 -12.53
CA ALA A 150 -2.72 13.41 -13.31
C ALA A 150 -3.89 12.63 -13.93
N SER A 151 -5.04 12.52 -13.23
CA SER A 151 -6.17 11.66 -13.62
C SER A 151 -7.02 12.21 -14.75
N LEU A 152 -7.22 13.53 -14.80
CA LEU A 152 -7.97 14.16 -15.88
C LEU A 152 -7.34 13.92 -17.28
N PRO A 153 -6.02 14.08 -17.48
CA PRO A 153 -5.37 13.70 -18.74
C PRO A 153 -5.63 12.23 -19.12
N MET A 154 -5.50 11.30 -18.17
CA MET A 154 -5.76 9.89 -18.44
C MET A 154 -7.16 9.71 -19.04
N MET A 155 -8.19 10.30 -18.45
CA MET A 155 -9.57 10.21 -18.96
C MET A 155 -9.72 10.62 -20.43
N ILE A 156 -9.09 11.72 -20.85
CA ILE A 156 -9.14 12.20 -22.24
C ILE A 156 -8.50 11.18 -23.18
N PHE A 157 -7.32 10.68 -22.80
CA PHE A 157 -6.61 9.70 -23.62
C PHE A 157 -7.29 8.32 -23.60
N MET A 158 -8.03 7.96 -22.55
CA MET A 158 -8.86 6.75 -22.53
C MET A 158 -9.96 6.80 -23.60
N PHE A 159 -10.65 7.93 -23.76
CA PHE A 159 -11.66 8.06 -24.81
C PHE A 159 -11.04 8.10 -26.21
N TYR A 160 -9.87 8.71 -26.35
CA TYR A 160 -9.13 8.63 -27.61
C TYR A 160 -8.71 7.20 -27.95
N TYR A 161 -8.31 6.40 -26.95
CA TYR A 161 -8.04 4.98 -27.12
C TYR A 161 -9.29 4.20 -27.53
N TYR A 162 -10.43 4.49 -26.91
CA TYR A 162 -11.70 3.88 -27.26
C TYR A 162 -12.06 4.09 -28.74
N ASN A 163 -11.82 5.28 -29.28
CA ASN A 163 -12.06 5.55 -30.70
C ASN A 163 -11.18 4.70 -31.64
N LYS A 164 -10.01 4.25 -31.19
CA LYS A 164 -9.12 3.38 -31.97
C LYS A 164 -9.45 1.90 -31.83
N ASN A 165 -9.65 1.43 -30.59
CA ASN A 165 -9.82 0.01 -30.29
C ASN A 165 -11.30 -0.44 -30.24
N LEU A 166 -12.25 0.50 -30.30
CA LEU A 166 -13.71 0.32 -30.18
C LEU A 166 -14.19 -0.32 -28.86
N SER A 167 -13.27 -0.77 -28.00
CA SER A 167 -13.56 -1.40 -26.72
C SER A 167 -12.54 -1.01 -25.65
N LEU A 168 -13.02 -0.92 -24.41
CA LEU A 168 -12.22 -0.63 -23.21
C LEU A 168 -12.10 -1.84 -22.26
N MET A 169 -12.47 -3.05 -22.72
CA MET A 169 -12.31 -4.26 -21.93
C MET A 169 -10.86 -4.72 -21.97
N PHE A 170 -10.21 -4.95 -20.82
CA PHE A 170 -8.80 -5.31 -20.72
C PHE A 170 -8.39 -6.48 -21.66
N PHE A 171 -9.24 -7.49 -21.83
CA PHE A 171 -8.98 -8.64 -22.72
C PHE A 171 -9.04 -8.33 -24.21
N LEU A 172 -9.76 -7.29 -24.59
CA LEU A 172 -9.96 -6.89 -25.99
C LEU A 172 -9.04 -5.72 -26.38
N MET A 173 -8.18 -5.27 -25.47
CA MET A 173 -7.20 -4.22 -25.72
C MET A 173 -5.99 -4.74 -26.46
N ASN A 174 -6.07 -4.76 -27.79
CA ASN A 174 -4.98 -5.26 -28.64
C ASN A 174 -4.30 -4.16 -29.47
N SER A 175 -4.93 -2.99 -29.65
CA SER A 175 -4.32 -1.93 -30.45
C SER A 175 -3.13 -1.32 -29.72
N ASN A 176 -1.92 -1.62 -30.21
CA ASN A 176 -0.71 -1.02 -29.65
C ASN A 176 -0.70 0.48 -29.88
N LEU A 177 -0.33 1.21 -28.83
CA LEU A 177 -0.10 2.64 -28.90
C LEU A 177 1.35 2.90 -29.27
N TYR A 178 1.59 3.80 -30.24
CA TYR A 178 2.93 4.19 -30.69
C TYR A 178 3.35 5.61 -30.27
N SER A 179 2.41 6.43 -29.76
CA SER A 179 2.71 7.81 -29.39
C SER A 179 3.20 7.96 -27.95
N TYR A 180 4.39 8.55 -27.78
CA TYR A 180 4.96 8.87 -26.47
C TYR A 180 4.04 9.70 -25.57
N MET A 181 3.34 10.69 -26.15
CA MET A 181 2.39 11.51 -25.40
C MET A 181 1.28 10.67 -24.76
N MET A 182 0.78 9.66 -25.48
CA MET A 182 -0.31 8.84 -24.96
C MET A 182 0.17 7.88 -23.87
N PHE A 183 1.39 7.35 -24.00
CA PHE A 183 2.04 6.61 -22.93
C PHE A 183 2.16 7.46 -21.67
N LEU A 184 2.70 8.67 -21.79
CA LEU A 184 2.90 9.58 -20.65
C LEU A 184 1.56 9.88 -19.96
N PHE A 185 0.57 10.40 -20.68
CA PHE A 185 -0.68 10.84 -20.04
C PHE A 185 -1.54 9.70 -19.51
N MET A 186 -1.48 8.50 -20.10
CA MET A 186 -2.20 7.33 -19.56
C MET A 186 -1.51 6.78 -18.30
N ASN A 187 -0.18 6.83 -18.24
CA ASN A 187 0.58 6.26 -17.12
C ASN A 187 0.87 7.26 -16.00
N MET A 188 0.74 8.58 -16.23
CA MET A 188 1.06 9.61 -15.23
C MET A 188 0.31 9.41 -13.92
N VAL A 189 -0.97 9.02 -13.98
CA VAL A 189 -1.79 8.74 -12.78
C VAL A 189 -1.15 7.71 -11.89
N PHE A 190 -0.67 6.63 -12.50
CA PHE A 190 -0.06 5.55 -11.75
C PHE A 190 1.34 5.94 -11.26
N LEU A 191 2.08 6.77 -11.98
CA LEU A 191 3.36 7.33 -11.50
C LEU A 191 3.19 8.34 -10.35
N VAL A 192 2.03 8.97 -10.23
CA VAL A 192 1.71 9.80 -9.05
C VAL A 192 1.34 8.92 -7.86
N LYS A 193 0.51 7.88 -8.05
CA LYS A 193 0.08 6.98 -6.96
C LYS A 193 1.15 5.98 -6.53
N MET A 194 1.94 5.44 -7.45
CA MET A 194 3.22 4.79 -7.16
C MET A 194 4.27 5.90 -7.17
N PRO A 195 4.58 6.50 -6.01
CA PRO A 195 5.25 7.79 -5.90
C PRO A 195 6.60 7.75 -6.62
N MET A 196 6.63 8.20 -7.87
CA MET A 196 7.87 8.37 -8.60
C MET A 196 8.67 9.48 -7.94
N TYR A 197 9.99 9.33 -7.91
CA TYR A 197 10.88 10.34 -7.38
C TYR A 197 10.77 11.61 -8.21
N PHE A 198 10.01 12.58 -7.68
CA PHE A 198 9.79 14.01 -8.03
C PHE A 198 8.37 14.37 -7.57
N VAL A 199 7.44 13.43 -7.76
CA VAL A 199 6.02 13.57 -7.43
C VAL A 199 5.69 12.99 -6.05
N HIS A 200 6.66 12.37 -5.36
CA HIS A 200 6.47 11.68 -4.08
C HIS A 200 6.09 12.56 -2.88
N LEU A 201 6.20 13.89 -2.95
CA LEU A 201 6.09 14.79 -1.80
C LEU A 201 4.71 14.80 -1.11
N TRP A 202 3.64 14.41 -1.82
CA TRP A 202 2.31 14.30 -1.23
C TRP A 202 2.24 13.17 -0.19
N LEU A 203 3.03 12.11 -0.36
CA LEU A 203 2.94 10.90 0.44
C LEU A 203 3.43 11.13 1.89
N PRO A 204 4.64 11.65 2.15
CA PRO A 204 5.08 11.92 3.52
C PRO A 204 4.11 12.83 4.30
N LYS A 205 3.57 13.87 3.66
CA LYS A 205 2.60 14.78 4.28
C LYS A 205 1.29 14.07 4.61
N ALA A 206 0.72 13.33 3.65
CA ALA A 206 -0.52 12.59 3.84
C ALA A 206 -0.41 11.55 4.98
N HIS A 207 0.70 10.81 5.05
CA HIS A 207 0.91 9.80 6.10
C HIS A 207 1.11 10.39 7.49
N VAL A 208 1.85 11.49 7.59
CA VAL A 208 2.18 12.11 8.88
C VAL A 208 0.92 12.64 9.57
N GLU A 209 0.01 13.23 8.80
CA GLU A 209 -1.20 13.91 9.29
C GLU A 209 -2.42 12.99 9.38
N ALA A 210 -2.44 11.89 8.60
CA ALA A 210 -3.53 10.92 8.64
C ALA A 210 -3.67 10.25 10.02
N PRO A 211 -4.91 9.85 10.40
CA PRO A 211 -5.10 8.89 11.48
C PRO A 211 -4.42 7.56 11.13
N VAL A 212 -4.32 6.66 12.12
CA VAL A 212 -3.69 5.34 11.96
C VAL A 212 -4.31 4.55 10.82
N SER A 213 -5.63 4.49 10.77
CA SER A 213 -6.38 3.82 9.71
C SER A 213 -6.09 4.44 8.34
N GLY A 214 -6.05 5.78 8.25
CA GLY A 214 -5.66 6.49 7.03
C GLY A 214 -4.23 6.15 6.59
N SER A 215 -3.28 6.11 7.52
CA SER A 215 -1.88 5.73 7.23
C SER A 215 -1.78 4.27 6.75
N MET A 216 -2.54 3.36 7.38
CA MET A 216 -2.57 1.94 7.02
C MET A 216 -3.14 1.72 5.62
N ILE A 217 -4.22 2.39 5.23
CA ILE A 217 -4.80 2.21 3.89
C ILE A 217 -3.96 2.84 2.79
N LEU A 218 -3.40 4.03 3.07
CA LEU A 218 -2.50 4.71 2.14
C LEU A 218 -1.31 3.80 1.83
N ALA A 219 -0.64 3.29 2.87
CA ALA A 219 0.54 2.45 2.72
C ALA A 219 0.16 1.07 2.20
N GLY A 220 -0.92 0.49 2.72
CA GLY A 220 -1.35 -0.87 2.44
C GLY A 220 -1.83 -1.09 1.02
N ILE A 221 -2.70 -0.20 0.53
CA ILE A 221 -3.48 -0.44 -0.70
C ILE A 221 -3.38 0.71 -1.70
N MET A 222 -3.43 1.98 -1.27
CA MET A 222 -3.54 3.10 -2.22
C MET A 222 -2.32 3.22 -3.14
N LEU A 223 -1.11 2.95 -2.64
CA LEU A 223 0.09 2.87 -3.49
C LEU A 223 -0.04 1.72 -4.50
N LYS A 224 -0.59 0.59 -4.07
CA LYS A 224 -0.71 -0.64 -4.88
C LYS A 224 -1.73 -0.50 -6.00
N LEU A 225 -2.73 0.37 -5.84
CA LEU A 225 -3.64 0.72 -6.94
C LEU A 225 -2.86 1.26 -8.16
N GLY A 226 -1.79 2.02 -7.94
CA GLY A 226 -0.93 2.50 -9.02
C GLY A 226 -0.18 1.36 -9.70
N GLY A 227 0.41 0.45 -8.92
CA GLY A 227 1.10 -0.73 -9.46
C GLY A 227 0.17 -1.68 -10.21
N TYR A 228 -1.02 -1.95 -9.66
CA TYR A 228 -2.06 -2.74 -10.32
C TYR A 228 -2.52 -2.10 -11.64
N GLY A 229 -2.74 -0.78 -11.65
CA GLY A 229 -3.11 -0.05 -12.85
C GLY A 229 -2.05 -0.15 -13.95
N MET A 230 -0.77 0.06 -13.59
CA MET A 230 0.35 -0.16 -14.51
C MET A 230 0.37 -1.59 -15.05
N LEU A 231 0.25 -2.59 -14.19
CA LEU A 231 0.24 -4.00 -14.58
C LEU A 231 -0.85 -4.33 -15.61
N ARG A 232 -2.04 -3.73 -15.50
CA ARG A 232 -3.13 -3.91 -16.46
C ARG A 232 -2.89 -3.18 -17.78
N LEU A 233 -2.22 -2.03 -17.78
CA LEU A 233 -1.98 -1.25 -19.00
C LEU A 233 -0.70 -1.61 -19.75
N ILE A 234 0.25 -2.29 -19.09
CA ILE A 234 1.53 -2.66 -19.69
C ILE A 234 1.34 -3.32 -21.06
N ASN A 235 0.37 -4.24 -21.20
CA ASN A 235 0.11 -4.94 -22.45
C ASN A 235 -0.17 -4.00 -23.64
N ILE A 236 -0.81 -2.85 -23.42
CA ILE A 236 -1.14 -1.86 -24.46
C ILE A 236 0.13 -1.10 -24.90
N PHE A 237 1.08 -0.96 -23.98
CA PHE A 237 2.26 -0.12 -24.11
C PHE A 237 3.55 -0.88 -24.38
N ASN A 238 3.53 -2.20 -24.58
CA ASN A 238 4.72 -3.04 -24.72
C ASN A 238 5.80 -2.44 -25.64
N PHE A 239 5.40 -1.92 -26.82
CA PHE A 239 6.34 -1.33 -27.79
C PHE A 239 6.97 -0.01 -27.31
N ILE A 240 6.17 0.94 -26.81
CA ILE A 240 6.70 2.22 -26.31
C ILE A 240 7.49 2.00 -25.02
N ASN A 241 7.04 1.08 -24.17
CA ASN A 241 7.70 0.86 -22.90
C ASN A 241 9.14 0.40 -23.14
N ASN A 242 9.40 -0.45 -24.14
CA ASN A 242 10.78 -0.81 -24.50
C ASN A 242 11.68 0.40 -24.85
N SER A 243 11.15 1.47 -25.44
CA SER A 243 11.94 2.66 -25.75
C SER A 243 12.00 3.68 -24.60
N PHE A 244 10.96 3.79 -23.77
CA PHE A 244 10.87 4.79 -22.70
C PHE A 244 11.32 4.29 -21.32
N ASN A 245 11.40 2.97 -21.13
CA ASN A 245 11.70 2.31 -19.87
C ASN A 245 12.97 2.84 -19.19
N PHE A 246 14.04 3.13 -19.95
CA PHE A 246 15.30 3.61 -19.37
C PHE A 246 15.15 4.89 -18.53
N ILE A 247 14.24 5.79 -18.91
CA ILE A 247 13.99 7.04 -18.19
C ILE A 247 13.33 6.74 -16.85
N ILE A 248 12.33 5.86 -16.84
CA ILE A 248 11.59 5.53 -15.62
C ILE A 248 12.47 4.72 -14.66
N ILE A 249 13.23 3.73 -15.14
CA ILE A 249 14.17 2.95 -14.34
C ILE A 249 15.25 3.84 -13.72
N SER A 250 15.85 4.74 -14.51
CA SER A 250 16.93 5.59 -13.98
C SER A 250 16.43 6.53 -12.88
N ILE A 251 15.26 7.16 -13.08
CA ILE A 251 14.66 8.04 -12.06
C ILE A 251 14.23 7.25 -10.82
N SER A 252 13.68 6.05 -10.97
CA SER A 252 13.22 5.25 -9.83
C SER A 252 14.38 4.68 -9.00
N LEU A 253 15.45 4.20 -9.62
CA LEU A 253 16.63 3.69 -8.91
C LEU A 253 17.41 4.82 -8.23
N PHE A 254 17.72 5.90 -8.96
CA PHE A 254 18.44 7.03 -8.39
C PHE A 254 17.61 7.72 -7.30
N GLY A 255 16.30 7.87 -7.54
CA GLY A 255 15.37 8.40 -6.57
C GLY A 255 15.24 7.55 -5.32
N GLY A 256 15.17 6.22 -5.48
CA GLY A 256 15.14 5.27 -4.37
C GLY A 256 16.38 5.38 -3.48
N MET A 257 17.56 5.54 -4.09
CA MET A 257 18.81 5.79 -3.36
C MET A 257 18.74 7.11 -2.58
N ILE A 258 18.34 8.22 -3.21
CA ILE A 258 18.27 9.51 -2.51
C ILE A 258 17.26 9.47 -1.36
N VAL A 259 16.09 8.90 -1.59
CA VAL A 259 15.06 8.77 -0.55
C VAL A 259 15.57 7.93 0.62
N SER A 260 16.32 6.86 0.37
CA SER A 260 16.91 6.05 1.43
C SER A 260 17.91 6.83 2.30
N LEU A 261 18.67 7.77 1.71
CA LEU A 261 19.52 8.70 2.45
C LEU A 261 18.70 9.74 3.24
N VAL A 262 17.59 10.21 2.66
CA VAL A 262 16.65 11.10 3.35
C VAL A 262 16.08 10.41 4.60
N CYS A 263 15.72 9.13 4.53
CA CYS A 263 15.22 8.35 5.67
C CYS A 263 16.14 8.42 6.89
N LEU A 264 17.46 8.35 6.70
CA LEU A 264 18.45 8.38 7.80
C LEU A 264 18.47 9.71 8.55
N ARG A 265 18.03 10.79 7.90
CA ARG A 265 17.99 12.13 8.50
C ARG A 265 16.64 12.49 9.09
N GLN A 266 15.61 11.65 8.91
CA GLN A 266 14.29 11.95 9.42
C GLN A 266 14.23 11.80 10.94
N SER A 267 13.72 12.82 11.62
CA SER A 267 13.45 12.79 13.06
C SER A 267 12.10 12.19 13.41
N ASP A 268 11.14 12.23 12.49
CA ASP A 268 9.76 11.82 12.73
C ASP A 268 9.53 10.36 12.31
N MET A 269 9.07 9.53 13.25
CA MET A 269 8.86 8.08 13.00
C MET A 269 7.93 7.80 11.82
N LYS A 270 6.78 8.47 11.76
CA LYS A 270 5.81 8.28 10.65
C LYS A 270 6.39 8.72 9.31
N SER A 271 7.14 9.81 9.30
CA SER A 271 7.78 10.31 8.07
C SER A 271 8.86 9.35 7.58
N LEU A 272 9.66 8.78 8.48
CA LEU A 272 10.68 7.80 8.14
C LEU A 272 10.06 6.55 7.50
N ILE A 273 8.98 6.02 8.09
CA ILE A 273 8.22 4.90 7.52
C ILE A 273 7.65 5.28 6.13
N ALA A 274 7.09 6.48 5.99
CA ALA A 274 6.57 6.97 4.72
C ALA A 274 7.66 7.07 3.63
N TYR A 275 8.84 7.61 3.93
CA TYR A 275 9.94 7.65 2.97
C TYR A 275 10.47 6.25 2.65
N SER A 276 10.54 5.33 3.61
CA SER A 276 10.90 3.94 3.33
C SER A 276 9.92 3.28 2.35
N SER A 277 8.63 3.66 2.37
CA SER A 277 7.67 3.16 1.39
C SER A 277 7.91 3.67 -0.03
N VAL A 278 8.45 4.89 -0.18
CA VAL A 278 8.83 5.44 -1.47
C VAL A 278 10.04 4.70 -2.04
N SER A 279 11.03 4.30 -1.22
CA SER A 279 12.18 3.54 -1.71
C SER A 279 11.80 2.14 -2.17
N HIS A 280 11.01 1.38 -1.39
CA HIS A 280 10.57 0.04 -1.80
C HIS A 280 9.64 0.08 -3.02
N MET A 281 8.71 1.04 -3.10
CA MET A 281 7.85 1.19 -4.30
C MET A 281 8.62 1.71 -5.52
N GLY A 282 9.70 2.46 -5.32
CA GLY A 282 10.63 2.84 -6.38
C GLY A 282 11.29 1.62 -7.04
N LEU A 283 11.71 0.63 -6.23
CA LEU A 283 12.22 -0.65 -6.73
C LEU A 283 11.15 -1.42 -7.52
N VAL A 284 9.91 -1.45 -7.02
CA VAL A 284 8.77 -2.05 -7.73
C VAL A 284 8.54 -1.39 -9.08
N LEU A 285 8.54 -0.05 -9.14
CA LEU A 285 8.38 0.69 -10.38
C LEU A 285 9.50 0.37 -11.38
N ALA A 286 10.75 0.27 -10.91
CA ALA A 286 11.88 -0.12 -11.76
C ALA A 286 11.69 -1.52 -12.34
N GLY A 287 11.37 -2.51 -11.49
CA GLY A 287 11.20 -3.90 -11.91
C GLY A 287 10.00 -4.11 -12.84
N LEU A 288 8.89 -3.41 -12.59
CA LEU A 288 7.72 -3.42 -13.47
C LEU A 288 8.06 -3.00 -14.90
N MET A 289 8.90 -1.97 -15.04
CA MET A 289 9.21 -1.42 -16.35
C MET A 289 10.18 -2.29 -17.15
N THR A 290 10.92 -3.22 -16.52
CA THR A 290 11.77 -4.20 -17.22
C THR A 290 11.01 -5.17 -18.14
N LEU A 291 9.69 -5.36 -17.93
CA LEU A 291 8.83 -6.29 -18.66
C LEU A 291 9.25 -7.78 -18.61
N ASN A 292 10.17 -8.15 -17.72
CA ASN A 292 10.53 -9.55 -17.50
C ASN A 292 9.52 -10.24 -16.58
N SER A 293 9.24 -11.53 -16.78
CA SER A 293 8.31 -12.29 -15.92
C SER A 293 8.72 -12.25 -14.44
N TRP A 294 10.03 -12.36 -14.16
CA TRP A 294 10.58 -12.19 -12.80
C TRP A 294 10.29 -10.81 -12.21
N GLY A 295 10.34 -9.75 -13.03
CA GLY A 295 9.99 -8.39 -12.61
C GLY A 295 8.51 -8.27 -12.30
N LEU A 296 7.63 -8.86 -13.13
CA LEU A 296 6.19 -8.87 -12.91
C LEU A 296 5.80 -9.68 -11.66
N TYR A 297 6.37 -10.87 -11.44
CA TYR A 297 6.14 -11.65 -10.22
C TYR A 297 6.70 -10.97 -8.97
N GLY A 298 7.93 -10.46 -9.04
CA GLY A 298 8.58 -9.75 -7.93
C GLY A 298 7.84 -8.46 -7.54
N SER A 299 7.28 -7.75 -8.52
CA SER A 299 6.49 -6.54 -8.28
C SER A 299 5.27 -6.83 -7.41
N LEU A 300 4.59 -7.96 -7.67
CA LEU A 300 3.45 -8.38 -6.84
C LEU A 300 3.86 -8.82 -5.46
N GLY A 301 4.95 -9.59 -5.34
CA GLY A 301 5.53 -9.95 -4.06
C GLY A 301 5.81 -8.78 -3.19
N MET A 302 6.54 -7.83 -3.74
CA MET A 302 6.90 -6.66 -2.97
C MET A 302 5.68 -5.78 -2.66
N MET A 303 4.69 -5.66 -3.56
CA MET A 303 3.46 -4.93 -3.27
C MET A 303 2.69 -5.53 -2.09
N VAL A 304 2.49 -6.84 -2.05
CA VAL A 304 1.77 -7.51 -0.96
C VAL A 304 2.57 -7.47 0.34
N ALA A 305 3.84 -7.87 0.27
CA ALA A 305 4.73 -7.95 1.42
C ALA A 305 4.91 -6.58 2.08
N HIS A 306 5.21 -5.55 1.28
CA HIS A 306 5.29 -4.18 1.78
C HIS A 306 3.94 -3.70 2.30
N GLY A 307 2.82 -4.08 1.66
CA GLY A 307 1.47 -3.75 2.12
C GLY A 307 1.24 -4.11 3.59
N LEU A 308 1.58 -5.35 3.96
CA LEU A 308 1.47 -5.85 5.34
C LEU A 308 2.56 -5.30 6.27
N CYS A 309 3.80 -5.20 5.80
CA CYS A 309 4.92 -4.73 6.62
C CYS A 309 4.75 -3.26 7.02
N SER A 310 4.49 -2.38 6.04
CA SER A 310 4.38 -0.94 6.27
C SER A 310 3.16 -0.57 7.11
N SER A 311 2.01 -1.23 6.91
CA SER A 311 0.83 -0.99 7.76
C SER A 311 1.08 -1.43 9.21
N GLY A 312 1.84 -2.50 9.42
CA GLY A 312 2.31 -2.93 10.74
C GLY A 312 3.22 -1.91 11.41
N LEU A 313 4.21 -1.37 10.68
CA LEU A 313 5.11 -0.32 11.16
C LEU A 313 4.36 0.98 11.52
N PHE A 314 3.38 1.40 10.71
CA PHE A 314 2.53 2.53 11.04
C PHE A 314 1.69 2.29 12.29
N CYS A 315 1.27 1.04 12.55
CA CYS A 315 0.61 0.71 13.80
C CYS A 315 1.54 0.82 15.00
N LEU A 316 2.75 0.26 14.90
CA LEU A 316 3.76 0.36 15.97
C LEU A 316 4.09 1.82 16.29
N ALA A 317 4.31 2.65 15.28
CA ALA A 317 4.52 4.08 15.45
C ALA A 317 3.33 4.75 16.15
N ASN A 318 2.10 4.33 15.85
CA ASN A 318 0.92 4.84 16.55
C ASN A 318 0.83 4.35 18.00
N ILE A 319 1.14 3.10 18.30
CA ILE A 319 1.12 2.58 19.67
C ILE A 319 2.11 3.37 20.54
N CYS A 320 3.29 3.71 20.00
CA CYS A 320 4.22 4.62 20.66
C CYS A 320 3.64 6.03 20.81
N TYR A 321 3.00 6.56 19.77
CA TYR A 321 2.36 7.88 19.80
C TYR A 321 1.22 7.97 20.82
N GLU A 322 0.39 6.94 20.97
CA GLU A 322 -0.72 6.94 21.93
C GLU A 322 -0.26 7.04 23.38
N ARG A 323 0.96 6.59 23.68
CA ARG A 323 1.57 6.66 25.03
C ARG A 323 2.36 7.93 25.26
N LEU A 324 3.15 8.34 24.27
CA LEU A 324 4.07 9.47 24.41
C LEU A 324 3.50 10.81 23.96
N GLY A 325 2.43 10.79 23.17
CA GLY A 325 1.87 12.00 22.55
C GLY A 325 2.78 12.67 21.52
N SER A 326 3.94 12.08 21.20
CA SER A 326 4.92 12.65 20.28
C SER A 326 5.39 11.64 19.23
N ARG A 327 5.72 12.16 18.03
CA ARG A 327 6.18 11.36 16.87
C ARG A 327 7.70 11.35 16.72
N SER A 328 8.41 12.17 17.49
CA SER A 328 9.85 12.37 17.34
C SER A 328 10.63 11.18 17.88
N LEU A 329 11.60 10.69 17.11
CA LEU A 329 12.53 9.63 17.52
C LEU A 329 13.32 10.01 18.78
N TYR A 330 13.60 11.31 19.00
CA TYR A 330 14.37 11.77 20.16
C TYR A 330 13.65 11.55 21.50
N LEU A 331 12.33 11.75 21.53
CA LEU A 331 11.52 11.56 22.74
C LEU A 331 11.18 10.08 22.96
N ASN A 332 11.08 9.30 21.89
CA ASN A 332 10.64 7.91 21.94
C ASN A 332 11.80 6.91 22.10
N LYS A 333 12.87 7.27 22.82
CA LYS A 333 14.06 6.43 23.08
C LYS A 333 13.87 5.48 24.26
N GLY A 334 14.59 4.37 24.26
CA GLY A 334 14.69 3.45 25.41
C GLY A 334 13.43 2.62 25.69
N MET A 335 12.59 2.37 24.69
CA MET A 335 11.32 1.64 24.87
C MET A 335 11.48 0.17 25.31
N ILE A 336 12.64 -0.46 25.10
CA ILE A 336 12.90 -1.84 25.56
C ILE A 336 12.71 -1.95 27.08
N ASN A 337 13.19 -0.95 27.82
CA ASN A 337 13.15 -0.96 29.28
C ASN A 337 11.72 -0.85 29.83
N LEU A 338 10.82 -0.22 29.07
CA LEU A 338 9.42 -0.03 29.46
C LEU A 338 8.53 -1.18 28.98
N MET A 339 8.73 -1.65 27.74
CA MET A 339 7.80 -2.57 27.05
C MET A 339 8.55 -3.59 26.19
N PRO A 340 9.21 -4.58 26.82
CA PRO A 340 10.04 -5.54 26.10
C PRO A 340 9.22 -6.38 25.10
N SER A 341 7.98 -6.73 25.44
CA SER A 341 7.10 -7.48 24.54
C SER A 341 6.79 -6.74 23.24
N LEU A 342 6.65 -5.41 23.27
CA LEU A 342 6.46 -4.60 22.06
C LEU A 342 7.77 -4.39 21.30
N SER A 343 8.91 -4.35 21.97
CA SER A 343 10.20 -4.28 21.29
C SER A 343 10.47 -5.52 20.43
N LEU A 344 9.95 -6.69 20.81
CA LEU A 344 9.99 -7.89 19.96
C LEU A 344 9.23 -7.66 18.65
N TRP A 345 8.03 -7.09 18.71
CA TRP A 345 7.25 -6.79 17.51
C TRP A 345 7.89 -5.74 16.63
N TRP A 346 8.53 -4.73 17.23
CA TRP A 346 9.38 -3.78 16.50
C TRP A 346 10.49 -4.50 15.76
N PHE A 347 11.21 -5.41 16.42
CA PHE A 347 12.29 -6.17 15.78
C PHE A 347 11.75 -7.01 14.61
N LEU A 348 10.66 -7.75 14.82
CA LEU A 348 10.04 -8.62 13.83
C LEU A 348 9.55 -7.88 12.58
N LEU A 349 8.96 -6.70 12.73
CA LEU A 349 8.49 -5.90 11.59
C LEU A 349 9.63 -5.09 10.93
N CYS A 350 10.63 -4.64 11.70
CA CYS A 350 11.82 -3.99 11.13
C CYS A 350 12.66 -4.98 10.34
N SER A 351 12.81 -6.23 10.82
CA SER A 351 13.54 -7.28 10.11
C SER A 351 12.83 -7.70 8.82
N SER A 352 11.49 -7.75 8.81
CA SER A 352 10.76 -7.93 7.56
C SER A 352 10.95 -6.74 6.61
N ASN A 353 11.04 -5.51 7.10
CA ASN A 353 11.30 -4.33 6.26
C ASN A 353 12.72 -4.30 5.66
N MET A 354 13.70 -4.86 6.38
CA MET A 354 15.06 -5.12 5.87
C MET A 354 15.10 -6.31 4.88
N ALA A 355 13.95 -6.96 4.63
CA ALA A 355 13.87 -8.17 3.82
C ALA A 355 14.76 -9.31 4.36
N ALA A 356 14.74 -9.56 5.68
CA ALA A 356 15.42 -10.71 6.28
C ALA A 356 14.65 -12.03 6.02
N PRO A 357 15.33 -13.19 5.96
CA PRO A 357 14.64 -14.49 5.89
C PRO A 357 13.94 -14.80 7.24
N PRO A 358 12.74 -15.43 7.26
CA PRO A 358 11.88 -15.85 6.15
C PRO A 358 10.74 -14.83 5.93
N SER A 359 11.00 -13.65 5.34
CA SER A 359 9.96 -12.66 5.02
C SER A 359 9.59 -12.62 3.53
N PHE A 360 8.32 -12.36 3.21
CA PHE A 360 7.85 -12.30 1.81
C PHE A 360 8.48 -11.14 1.04
N ASN A 361 8.94 -10.10 1.76
CA ASN A 361 9.71 -8.98 1.21
C ASN A 361 11.00 -9.48 0.55
N LEU A 362 11.73 -10.42 1.17
CA LEU A 362 12.96 -11.00 0.62
C LEU A 362 12.71 -11.65 -0.74
N LEU A 363 11.62 -12.41 -0.86
CA LEU A 363 11.30 -13.08 -2.12
C LEU A 363 11.00 -12.08 -3.23
N GLY A 364 10.21 -11.04 -2.92
CA GLY A 364 9.94 -9.95 -3.86
C GLY A 364 11.19 -9.20 -4.29
N GLU A 365 12.04 -8.80 -3.33
CA GLU A 365 13.28 -8.06 -3.61
C GLU A 365 14.30 -8.87 -4.42
N ILE A 366 14.47 -10.17 -4.15
CA ILE A 366 15.37 -11.02 -4.94
C ILE A 366 14.90 -11.12 -6.40
N MET A 367 13.59 -11.33 -6.63
CA MET A 367 13.03 -11.38 -7.98
C MET A 367 13.22 -10.04 -8.72
N LEU A 368 13.01 -8.91 -8.03
CA LEU A 368 13.20 -7.56 -8.59
C LEU A 368 14.68 -7.29 -8.92
N ILE A 369 15.61 -7.62 -8.03
CA ILE A 369 17.06 -7.45 -8.25
C ILE A 369 17.50 -8.25 -9.49
N ASN A 370 17.09 -9.51 -9.60
CA ASN A 370 17.42 -10.34 -10.76
C ASN A 370 16.86 -9.75 -12.07
N SER A 371 15.61 -9.24 -12.03
CA SER A 371 15.00 -8.62 -13.20
C SER A 371 15.75 -7.37 -13.68
N LEU A 372 16.22 -6.52 -12.75
CA LEU A 372 16.94 -5.30 -13.07
C LEU A 372 18.38 -5.54 -13.54
N ILE A 373 19.09 -6.48 -12.93
CA ILE A 373 20.43 -6.90 -13.39
C ILE A 373 20.35 -7.48 -14.80
N SER A 374 19.30 -8.27 -15.09
CA SER A 374 19.09 -8.81 -16.44
C SER A 374 18.80 -7.74 -17.49
N TRP A 375 18.27 -6.57 -17.09
CA TRP A 375 18.04 -5.44 -17.98
C TRP A 375 19.34 -4.68 -18.29
N SER A 376 20.14 -4.34 -17.28
CA SER A 376 21.52 -3.90 -17.49
C SER A 376 22.40 -4.06 -16.25
N TYR A 377 23.65 -4.47 -16.47
CA TYR A 377 24.65 -4.65 -15.40
C TYR A 377 24.95 -3.37 -14.61
N LEU A 378 24.78 -2.19 -15.22
CA LEU A 378 25.00 -0.89 -14.57
C LEU A 378 24.05 -0.68 -13.37
N THR A 379 22.85 -1.26 -13.40
CA THR A 379 21.89 -1.15 -12.30
C THR A 379 22.40 -1.77 -11.00
N MET A 380 23.35 -2.70 -11.07
CA MET A 380 23.91 -3.39 -9.90
C MET A 380 24.48 -2.42 -8.87
N PHE A 381 25.16 -1.36 -9.31
CA PHE A 381 25.72 -0.36 -8.40
C PHE A 381 24.63 0.33 -7.58
N MET A 382 23.58 0.83 -8.25
CA MET A 382 22.48 1.51 -7.56
C MET A 382 21.68 0.56 -6.67
N LEU A 383 21.44 -0.67 -7.12
CA LEU A 383 20.76 -1.70 -6.33
C LEU A 383 21.50 -2.03 -5.04
N SER A 384 22.84 -2.11 -5.08
CA SER A 384 23.66 -2.36 -3.90
C SER A 384 23.50 -1.28 -2.82
N PHE A 385 23.37 0.00 -3.21
CA PHE A 385 23.11 1.07 -2.26
C PHE A 385 21.68 1.04 -1.72
N ILE A 386 20.68 0.77 -2.56
CA ILE A 386 19.28 0.71 -2.11
C ILE A 386 19.09 -0.39 -1.06
N SER A 387 19.63 -1.60 -1.31
CA SER A 387 19.54 -2.71 -0.35
C SER A 387 20.39 -2.49 0.90
N PHE A 388 21.56 -1.86 0.79
CA PHE A 388 22.34 -1.49 1.96
C PHE A 388 21.61 -0.45 2.82
N PHE A 389 21.11 0.63 2.22
CA PHE A 389 20.42 1.67 2.98
C PHE A 389 19.08 1.20 3.54
N SER A 390 18.41 0.22 2.92
CA SER A 390 17.20 -0.39 3.49
C SER A 390 17.45 -1.10 4.82
N ALA A 391 18.59 -1.78 4.93
CA ALA A 391 19.07 -2.31 6.20
C ALA A 391 19.41 -1.20 7.20
N VAL A 392 20.13 -0.17 6.77
CA VAL A 392 20.57 0.91 7.68
C VAL A 392 19.39 1.68 8.26
N TYR A 393 18.40 2.12 7.46
CA TYR A 393 17.29 2.90 8.01
C TYR A 393 16.33 2.08 8.86
N SER A 394 16.17 0.78 8.59
CA SER A 394 15.31 -0.10 9.40
C SER A 394 15.96 -0.39 10.76
N LEU A 395 17.26 -0.66 10.78
CA LEU A 395 18.04 -0.78 12.02
C LEU A 395 18.13 0.56 12.76
N TYR A 396 18.26 1.69 12.04
CA TYR A 396 18.24 3.02 12.64
C TYR A 396 16.91 3.27 13.37
N LEU A 397 15.77 3.00 12.73
CA LEU A 397 14.47 3.16 13.35
C LEU A 397 14.30 2.25 14.57
N TYR A 398 14.80 1.00 14.53
CA TYR A 398 14.78 0.10 15.68
C TYR A 398 15.69 0.61 16.81
N ALA A 399 16.96 0.89 16.52
CA ALA A 399 17.95 1.29 17.49
C ALA A 399 17.57 2.58 18.23
N TYR A 400 17.14 3.61 17.49
CA TYR A 400 16.78 4.90 18.08
C TYR A 400 15.45 4.87 18.84
N SER A 401 14.53 3.96 18.55
CA SER A 401 13.28 3.85 19.32
C SER A 401 13.43 2.92 20.54
N GLN A 402 14.14 1.81 20.37
CA GLN A 402 14.15 0.73 21.35
C GLN A 402 15.30 0.85 22.35
N HIS A 403 16.51 1.18 21.89
CA HIS A 403 17.69 1.27 22.75
C HIS A 403 17.88 2.66 23.35
N GLY A 404 18.74 2.74 24.38
CA GLY A 404 19.14 3.97 25.04
C GLY A 404 18.43 4.23 26.37
N MET A 405 18.76 5.38 26.96
CA MET A 405 18.12 5.87 28.18
C MET A 405 16.72 6.40 27.88
N ILE A 406 15.79 6.15 28.81
CA ILE A 406 14.41 6.65 28.72
C ILE A 406 14.43 8.18 28.87
N TYR A 407 13.54 8.87 28.15
CA TYR A 407 13.36 10.31 28.31
C TYR A 407 12.85 10.67 29.72
N SER A 408 13.50 11.62 30.38
CA SER A 408 13.25 11.95 31.79
C SER A 408 11.88 12.60 32.05
N GLY A 409 11.22 13.17 31.03
CA GLY A 409 9.92 13.82 31.17
C GLY A 409 8.72 12.88 31.24
N LEU A 410 8.93 11.57 31.46
CA LEU A 410 7.89 10.56 31.40
C LEU A 410 7.44 10.14 32.79
N TYR A 411 6.21 10.52 33.15
CA TYR A 411 5.65 10.30 34.48
C TYR A 411 4.96 8.94 34.65
N SER A 412 4.22 8.45 33.65
CA SER A 412 3.53 7.16 33.74
C SER A 412 3.38 6.49 32.38
N PHE A 413 3.45 5.15 32.39
CA PHE A 413 3.26 4.31 31.21
C PHE A 413 2.36 3.14 31.50
N TYR A 414 1.50 2.83 30.54
CA TYR A 414 0.72 1.60 30.51
C TYR A 414 1.30 0.62 29.49
N SER A 415 1.40 -0.66 29.87
CA SER A 415 1.97 -1.75 29.05
C SER A 415 1.16 -2.07 27.78
N GLY A 416 1.53 -3.13 27.05
CA GLY A 416 0.85 -3.53 25.81
C GLY A 416 -0.57 -4.07 26.05
N ASN A 417 -1.55 -3.60 25.29
CA ASN A 417 -2.90 -4.19 25.30
C ASN A 417 -2.96 -5.48 24.46
N ASN A 418 -3.81 -6.44 24.86
CA ASN A 418 -4.06 -7.66 24.06
C ASN A 418 -4.52 -7.34 22.62
N ARG A 419 -5.30 -6.26 22.45
CA ARG A 419 -5.70 -5.75 21.13
C ARG A 419 -4.50 -5.37 20.26
N GLU A 420 -3.51 -4.69 20.84
CA GLU A 420 -2.31 -4.25 20.12
C GLU A 420 -1.48 -5.47 19.67
N PHE A 421 -1.31 -6.45 20.55
CA PHE A 421 -0.60 -7.70 20.20
C PHE A 421 -1.33 -8.50 19.13
N LEU A 422 -2.66 -8.60 19.21
CA LEU A 422 -3.45 -9.28 18.18
C LEU A 422 -3.33 -8.56 16.82
N LEU A 423 -3.34 -7.23 16.81
CA LEU A 423 -3.16 -6.46 15.59
C LEU A 423 -1.79 -6.73 14.96
N LEU A 424 -0.71 -6.70 15.76
CA LEU A 424 0.66 -6.92 15.27
C LEU A 424 0.86 -8.36 14.77
N MET A 425 0.31 -9.34 15.50
CA MET A 425 0.27 -10.74 15.09
C MET A 425 -0.40 -10.92 13.71
N LEU A 426 -1.56 -10.29 13.50
CA LEU A 426 -2.28 -10.40 12.23
C LEU A 426 -1.61 -9.69 11.04
N HIS A 427 -0.63 -8.82 11.28
CA HIS A 427 0.22 -8.28 10.22
C HIS A 427 1.39 -9.21 9.92
N TRP A 428 2.06 -9.69 10.97
CA TRP A 428 3.29 -10.46 10.85
C TRP A 428 3.06 -11.90 10.40
N LEU A 429 2.01 -12.56 10.90
CA LEU A 429 1.72 -13.97 10.58
C LEU A 429 1.47 -14.17 9.07
N PRO A 430 0.55 -13.44 8.40
CA PRO A 430 0.36 -13.61 6.96
C PRO A 430 1.64 -13.31 6.18
N LEU A 431 2.40 -12.29 6.57
CA LEU A 431 3.62 -11.89 5.87
C LEU A 431 4.64 -13.03 5.81
N ASN A 432 4.82 -13.81 6.88
CA ASN A 432 5.79 -14.92 6.86
C ASN A 432 5.19 -16.23 6.34
N LEU A 433 3.91 -16.50 6.62
CA LEU A 433 3.25 -17.72 6.15
C LEU A 433 3.14 -17.77 4.62
N LEU A 434 2.99 -16.61 3.96
CA LEU A 434 2.87 -16.54 2.50
C LEU A 434 4.09 -17.10 1.75
N ILE A 435 5.27 -17.16 2.36
CA ILE A 435 6.48 -17.70 1.72
C ILE A 435 6.38 -19.20 1.50
N LEU A 436 5.77 -19.93 2.45
CA LEU A 436 5.71 -21.39 2.41
C LEU A 436 4.94 -21.89 1.18
N LYS A 437 4.03 -21.08 0.63
CA LYS A 437 3.25 -21.36 -0.58
C LYS A 437 3.27 -20.18 -1.54
N SER A 438 4.44 -19.58 -1.71
CA SER A 438 4.64 -18.40 -2.56
C SER A 438 4.20 -18.60 -4.00
N GLU A 439 4.39 -19.80 -4.56
CA GLU A 439 4.00 -20.16 -5.93
C GLU A 439 2.53 -19.84 -6.23
N MET A 440 1.64 -20.08 -5.27
CA MET A 440 0.20 -19.88 -5.43
C MET A 440 -0.20 -18.41 -5.55
N PHE A 441 0.64 -17.48 -5.06
CA PHE A 441 0.32 -16.05 -5.05
C PHE A 441 1.07 -15.26 -6.12
N PHE A 442 2.14 -15.82 -6.69
CA PHE A 442 3.01 -15.11 -7.63
C PHE A 442 2.82 -15.41 -9.09
N MET A 443 2.50 -16.65 -9.44
CA MET A 443 2.51 -17.07 -10.84
C MET A 443 1.19 -16.63 -11.51
N TRP A 444 1.11 -15.36 -11.90
CA TRP A 444 -0.09 -14.75 -12.51
C TRP A 444 0.04 -14.42 -14.01
N VAL A 445 1.27 -14.34 -14.49
CA VAL A 445 1.68 -14.24 -15.91
C VAL A 445 2.10 -15.63 -16.34
#